data_AF-A0A2S2QST6-F1
#
_entry.id   AF-A0A2S2QST6-F1
#
_cell.length_a   1.000
_cell.length_b   1.000
_cell.length_c   1.000
_cell.angle_alpha   90.00
_cell.angle_beta   90.00
_cell.angle_gamma   90.00
#
_symmetry.space_group_name_H-M   'P 1'
#
loop_
_entity.id
_entity.type
_entity.pdbx_description
1 polymer ?
#
loop_
_entity_poly.entity_id
_entity_poly.type
_entity_poly.pdbx_seq_one_letter_code
_entity_poly.pdbx_strand_id
1 'polypeptide(L)'
;MSYPLKNNGNIWCNTEIGKAKIFLTHLTSVFQPHQDINNPKFTEEIQNSLTNPLLVYLSSKAFSPNEILNCKLSFFLRRSPGFDLITAEIARQLPKKAIILLTFIINSILRFPYFPLQWKVSIILLFSKSDKPTEYPSSYRPISLLPFFSKLCEKLKRIMPIINEKQILLDTQFGFRNSHPIIHQITV
;
A
#
# COMPACT_ATOMS: atom_id res chain seq x y z
N MET A 1 25.06 -15.05 -7.58
CA MET A 1 23.91 -15.77 -8.17
C MET A 1 22.88 -15.99 -7.07
N SER A 2 21.59 -15.84 -7.35
CA SER A 2 20.52 -16.08 -6.36
C SER A 2 20.31 -17.58 -6.14
N TYR A 3 19.96 -17.98 -4.90
CA TYR A 3 19.75 -19.38 -4.53
C TYR A 3 18.62 -20.03 -5.35
N PRO A 4 18.75 -21.33 -5.68
CA PRO A 4 17.68 -22.07 -6.36
C PRO A 4 16.47 -22.26 -5.43
N LEU A 5 15.27 -22.29 -6.01
CA LEU A 5 14.01 -22.48 -5.27
C LEU A 5 13.42 -23.85 -5.57
N LYS A 6 12.71 -24.42 -4.61
CA LYS A 6 11.86 -25.60 -4.79
C LYS A 6 10.42 -25.16 -5.08
N ASN A 7 9.80 -25.80 -6.06
CA ASN A 7 8.35 -25.73 -6.25
C ASN A 7 7.63 -26.64 -5.22
N ASN A 8 6.30 -26.56 -5.13
CA ASN A 8 5.46 -27.40 -4.26
C ASN A 8 5.68 -28.92 -4.46
N GLY A 9 6.15 -29.33 -5.64
CA GLY A 9 6.55 -30.71 -5.92
C GLY A 9 8.01 -31.06 -5.58
N ASN A 10 8.71 -30.23 -4.80
CA ASN A 10 10.14 -30.37 -4.46
C ASN A 10 11.13 -30.37 -5.65
N ILE A 11 10.68 -29.91 -6.82
CA ILE A 11 11.53 -29.77 -8.02
C ILE A 11 12.32 -28.46 -7.92
N TRP A 12 13.63 -28.54 -8.12
CA TRP A 12 14.52 -27.39 -8.13
C TRP A 12 14.36 -26.53 -9.39
N CYS A 13 14.38 -25.22 -9.19
CA CYS A 13 14.34 -24.22 -10.24
C CYS A 13 15.42 -23.15 -10.01
N ASN A 14 16.27 -22.95 -11.01
CA ASN A 14 17.35 -21.96 -10.99
C ASN A 14 17.09 -20.75 -11.93
N THR A 15 16.22 -20.90 -12.93
CA THR A 15 15.89 -19.82 -13.88
C THR A 15 15.15 -18.67 -13.20
N GLU A 16 15.46 -17.42 -13.56
CA GLU A 16 14.79 -16.23 -13.01
C GLU A 16 13.28 -16.25 -13.26
N ILE A 17 12.87 -16.63 -14.48
CA ILE A 17 11.45 -16.73 -14.87
C ILE A 17 10.74 -17.83 -14.07
N GLY A 18 11.37 -18.99 -13.89
CA GLY A 18 10.79 -20.08 -13.13
C GLY A 18 10.66 -19.73 -11.64
N LYS A 19 11.66 -19.07 -11.05
CA LYS A 19 11.60 -18.56 -9.68
C LYS A 19 10.47 -17.53 -9.52
N ALA A 20 10.32 -16.60 -10.46
CA ALA A 20 9.22 -15.63 -10.46
C ALA A 20 7.84 -16.32 -10.49
N LYS A 21 7.68 -17.38 -11.30
CA LYS A 21 6.44 -18.18 -11.34
C LYS A 21 6.16 -18.93 -10.04
N ILE A 22 7.18 -19.51 -9.41
CA ILE A 22 7.06 -20.18 -8.10
C ILE A 22 6.57 -19.17 -7.05
N PHE A 23 7.19 -17.99 -7.00
CA PHE A 23 6.75 -16.94 -6.08
C PHE A 23 5.35 -16.43 -6.39
N LEU A 24 5.01 -16.21 -7.66
CA LEU A 24 3.66 -15.81 -8.06
C LEU A 24 2.63 -16.81 -7.53
N THR A 25 2.83 -18.10 -7.80
CA THR A 25 1.93 -19.17 -7.34
C THR A 25 1.80 -19.17 -5.82
N HIS A 26 2.92 -19.06 -5.10
CA HIS A 26 2.92 -19.01 -3.65
C HIS A 26 2.17 -17.78 -3.10
N LEU A 27 2.48 -16.58 -3.58
CA LEU A 27 1.84 -15.34 -3.12
C LEU A 27 0.34 -15.34 -3.42
N THR A 28 -0.07 -15.84 -4.59
CA THR A 28 -1.49 -16.01 -4.92
C THR A 28 -2.19 -16.95 -3.94
N SER A 29 -1.55 -18.05 -3.52
CA SER A 29 -2.16 -18.95 -2.52
C SER A 29 -2.25 -18.34 -1.11
N VAL A 30 -1.31 -17.45 -0.75
CA VAL A 30 -1.25 -16.85 0.58
C VAL A 30 -2.25 -15.69 0.72
N PHE A 31 -2.37 -14.85 -0.31
CA PHE A 31 -3.24 -13.67 -0.29
C PHE A 31 -4.65 -13.99 -0.79
N GLN A 32 -5.33 -14.92 -0.12
CA GLN A 32 -6.73 -15.24 -0.36
C GLN A 32 -7.62 -14.63 0.73
N PRO A 33 -8.87 -14.23 0.41
CA PRO A 33 -9.85 -13.84 1.42
C PRO A 33 -10.04 -14.96 2.47
N HIS A 34 -10.21 -14.59 3.74
CA HIS A 34 -10.47 -15.55 4.81
C HIS A 34 -11.85 -16.20 4.61
N GLN A 35 -11.94 -17.52 4.72
CA GLN A 35 -13.17 -18.27 4.41
C GLN A 35 -14.32 -17.94 5.38
N ASP A 36 -14.00 -17.69 6.65
CA ASP A 36 -14.97 -17.50 7.73
C ASP A 36 -15.63 -16.11 7.78
N ILE A 37 -15.33 -15.20 6.84
CA ILE A 37 -15.89 -13.83 6.79
C ILE A 37 -17.10 -13.76 5.84
N ASN A 38 -17.72 -14.88 5.50
CA ASN A 38 -18.98 -14.88 4.74
C ASN A 38 -20.16 -14.53 5.66
N ASN A 39 -20.33 -13.23 5.93
CA ASN A 39 -21.56 -12.69 6.50
C ASN A 39 -22.46 -12.18 5.36
N PRO A 40 -23.49 -12.93 4.96
CA PRO A 40 -24.33 -12.56 3.82
C PRO A 40 -25.07 -11.25 4.05
N LYS A 41 -25.50 -10.96 5.30
CA LYS A 41 -26.14 -9.68 5.64
C LYS A 41 -25.18 -8.51 5.47
N PHE A 42 -23.96 -8.64 5.97
CA PHE A 42 -22.94 -7.60 5.79
C PHE A 42 -22.57 -7.42 4.32
N THR A 43 -22.51 -8.51 3.55
CA THR A 43 -22.24 -8.47 2.11
C THR A 43 -23.36 -7.74 1.36
N GLU A 44 -24.60 -8.00 1.73
CA GLU A 44 -25.79 -7.33 1.20
C GLU A 44 -25.80 -5.84 1.59
N GLU A 45 -25.47 -5.48 2.83
CA GLU A 45 -25.29 -4.08 3.27
C GLU A 45 -24.22 -3.35 2.45
N ILE A 46 -23.07 -4.01 2.22
CA ILE A 46 -21.99 -3.47 1.39
C ILE A 46 -22.48 -3.27 -0.04
N GLN A 47 -23.14 -4.27 -0.64
CA GLN A 47 -23.65 -4.17 -2.01
C GLN A 47 -24.68 -3.06 -2.15
N ASN A 48 -25.66 -2.99 -1.24
CA ASN A 48 -26.68 -1.95 -1.22
C ASN A 48 -26.04 -0.55 -1.09
N SER A 49 -25.00 -0.41 -0.25
CA SER A 49 -24.23 0.83 -0.12
C SER A 49 -23.50 1.21 -1.41
N LEU A 50 -22.85 0.24 -2.07
CA LEU A 50 -22.11 0.46 -3.32
C LEU A 50 -23.02 0.81 -4.50
N THR A 51 -24.23 0.23 -4.55
CA THR A 51 -25.21 0.48 -5.62
C THR A 51 -26.11 1.68 -5.34
N ASN A 52 -26.03 2.29 -4.16
CA ASN A 52 -26.88 3.42 -3.79
C ASN A 52 -26.54 4.65 -4.66
N PRO A 53 -27.49 5.18 -5.47
CA PRO A 53 -27.24 6.34 -6.31
C PRO A 53 -27.05 7.64 -5.51
N LEU A 54 -27.43 7.65 -4.23
CA LEU A 54 -27.33 8.79 -3.31
C LEU A 54 -26.12 8.66 -2.37
N LEU A 55 -24.98 8.17 -2.86
CA LEU A 55 -23.73 8.21 -2.11
C LEU A 55 -23.28 9.67 -1.91
N VAL A 56 -23.85 10.32 -0.89
CA VAL A 56 -23.34 11.56 -0.31
C VAL A 56 -22.14 11.16 0.54
N TYR A 57 -21.05 10.76 -0.12
CA TYR A 57 -19.76 10.76 0.56
C TYR A 57 -19.56 12.19 1.05
N LEU A 58 -19.49 12.37 2.37
CA LEU A 58 -19.07 13.63 2.97
C LEU A 58 -17.84 14.08 2.20
N SER A 59 -17.98 15.18 1.45
CA SER A 59 -16.91 15.69 0.61
C SER A 59 -15.74 15.99 1.54
N SER A 60 -14.77 15.06 1.59
CA SER A 60 -13.57 15.27 2.37
C SER A 60 -12.97 16.58 1.89
N LYS A 61 -12.66 17.48 2.82
CA LYS A 61 -12.13 18.81 2.48
C LYS A 61 -11.03 18.66 1.42
N ALA A 62 -11.15 19.39 0.32
CA ALA A 62 -10.19 19.30 -0.78
C ALA A 62 -8.76 19.62 -0.30
N PHE A 63 -7.76 19.08 -0.99
CA PHE A 63 -6.37 19.47 -0.82
C PHE A 63 -6.06 20.69 -1.67
N SER A 64 -5.31 21.62 -1.08
CA SER A 64 -4.71 22.75 -1.76
C SER A 64 -3.38 22.35 -2.42
N PRO A 65 -2.94 23.08 -3.48
CA PRO A 65 -1.62 22.85 -4.07
C PRO A 65 -0.46 22.96 -3.07
N ASN A 66 -0.62 23.79 -2.03
CA ASN A 66 0.39 23.93 -0.98
C ASN A 66 0.49 22.67 -0.11
N GLU A 67 -0.63 22.02 0.22
CA GLU A 67 -0.62 20.72 0.92
C GLU A 67 0.09 19.65 0.09
N ILE A 68 -0.16 19.61 -1.23
CA ILE A 68 0.54 18.69 -2.14
C ILE A 68 2.05 18.97 -2.14
N LEU A 69 2.44 20.25 -2.19
CA LEU A 69 3.83 20.68 -2.19
C LEU A 69 4.54 20.30 -0.87
N ASN A 70 3.90 20.53 0.27
CA ASN A 70 4.45 20.17 1.58
C ASN A 70 4.56 18.65 1.73
N CYS A 71 3.54 17.90 1.32
CA CYS A 71 3.57 16.44 1.35
C CYS A 71 4.69 15.89 0.46
N LYS A 72 4.85 16.41 -0.76
CA LYS A 72 5.96 16.07 -1.67
C LYS A 72 7.33 16.23 -1.01
N LEU A 73 7.56 17.32 -0.29
CA LEU A 73 8.84 17.59 0.37
C LEU A 73 9.10 16.65 1.55
N SER A 74 8.05 16.13 2.19
CA SER A 74 8.16 15.21 3.33
C SER A 74 8.67 13.80 2.99
N PHE A 75 8.83 13.45 1.70
CA PHE A 75 9.36 12.16 1.28
C PHE A 75 10.88 12.12 1.40
N PHE A 76 11.43 11.03 1.94
CA PHE A 76 12.86 10.78 1.97
C PHE A 76 13.44 10.60 0.56
N LEU A 77 14.63 11.14 0.36
CA LEU A 77 15.42 10.96 -0.87
C LEU A 77 16.06 9.57 -0.92
N ARG A 78 16.55 9.20 -2.11
CA ARG A 78 17.30 7.97 -2.41
C ARG A 78 16.53 6.69 -2.07
N ARG A 79 15.20 6.76 -2.21
CA ARG A 79 14.31 5.60 -2.08
C ARG A 79 14.04 5.01 -3.45
N SER A 80 13.89 3.69 -3.51
CA SER A 80 13.57 2.98 -4.74
C SER A 80 12.25 3.46 -5.35
N PRO A 81 12.20 3.75 -6.65
CA PRO A 81 10.97 4.13 -7.33
C PRO A 81 10.04 2.93 -7.54
N GLY A 82 8.81 3.22 -7.97
CA GLY A 82 7.91 2.18 -8.50
C GLY A 82 8.28 1.82 -9.94
N PHE A 83 7.35 1.15 -10.63
CA PHE A 83 7.54 0.76 -12.04
C PHE A 83 7.68 1.95 -12.99
N ASP A 84 7.18 3.12 -12.61
CA ASP A 84 7.23 4.37 -13.37
C ASP A 84 8.59 5.07 -13.29
N LEU A 85 9.51 4.56 -12.46
CA LEU A 85 10.84 5.11 -12.22
C LEU A 85 10.85 6.54 -11.64
N ILE A 86 9.70 7.06 -11.18
CA ILE A 86 9.60 8.39 -10.60
C ILE A 86 10.07 8.35 -9.15
N THR A 87 11.18 9.02 -8.87
CA THR A 87 11.71 9.14 -7.51
C THR A 87 11.24 10.43 -6.82
N ALA A 88 11.54 10.55 -5.52
CA ALA A 88 11.26 11.78 -4.77
C ALA A 88 12.05 12.98 -5.32
N GLU A 89 13.26 12.76 -5.83
CA GLU A 89 14.10 13.77 -6.48
C GLU A 89 13.42 14.31 -7.73
N ILE A 90 12.96 13.42 -8.62
CA ILE A 90 12.26 13.80 -9.85
C ILE A 90 10.96 14.53 -9.50
N ALA A 91 10.18 13.99 -8.57
CA ALA A 91 8.94 14.60 -8.13
C ALA A 91 9.17 16.02 -7.58
N ARG A 92 10.25 16.23 -6.82
CA ARG A 92 10.59 17.55 -6.27
C ARG A 92 10.82 18.61 -7.36
N GLN A 93 11.33 18.22 -8.53
CA GLN A 93 11.58 19.10 -9.67
C GLN A 93 10.35 19.41 -10.54
N LEU A 94 9.17 18.89 -10.19
CA LEU A 94 7.96 19.18 -10.96
C LEU A 94 7.63 20.69 -11.01
N PRO A 95 7.23 21.21 -12.18
CA PRO A 95 6.82 22.61 -12.32
C PRO A 95 5.50 22.87 -11.60
N LYS A 96 5.24 24.14 -11.25
CA LYS A 96 4.01 24.57 -10.56
C LYS A 96 2.73 24.08 -11.27
N LYS A 97 2.71 24.11 -12.61
CA LYS A 97 1.58 23.61 -13.42
C LYS A 97 1.31 22.12 -13.16
N ALA A 98 2.35 21.30 -13.04
CA ALA A 98 2.20 19.88 -12.73
C ALA A 98 1.67 19.65 -11.30
N ILE A 99 2.07 20.49 -10.33
CA ILE A 99 1.51 20.42 -8.97
C ILE A 99 0.02 20.76 -8.96
N ILE A 100 -0.40 21.75 -9.74
CA ILE A 100 -1.84 22.09 -9.88
C ILE A 100 -2.61 20.91 -10.49
N LEU A 101 -2.10 20.30 -11.56
CA LEU A 101 -2.71 19.12 -12.17
C LEU A 101 -2.78 17.93 -11.20
N LEU A 102 -1.71 17.67 -10.46
CA LEU A 102 -1.67 16.61 -9.45
C LEU A 102 -2.70 16.86 -8.34
N THR A 103 -2.88 18.12 -7.92
CA THR A 103 -3.91 18.52 -6.96
C THR A 103 -5.31 18.20 -7.50
N PHE A 104 -5.57 18.51 -8.76
CA PHE A 104 -6.84 18.18 -9.41
C PHE A 104 -7.09 16.67 -9.45
N ILE A 105 -6.07 15.87 -9.81
CA ILE A 105 -6.17 14.41 -9.84
C ILE A 105 -6.51 13.87 -8.44
N ILE A 106 -5.77 14.28 -7.40
CA ILE A 106 -5.99 13.78 -6.03
C ILE A 106 -7.37 14.17 -5.50
N ASN A 107 -7.82 15.41 -5.74
CA ASN A 107 -9.16 15.82 -5.35
C ASN A 107 -10.25 15.07 -6.15
N SER A 108 -9.97 14.69 -7.41
CA SER A 108 -10.86 13.84 -8.19
C SER A 108 -10.94 12.42 -7.64
N ILE A 109 -9.83 11.85 -7.15
CA ILE A 109 -9.81 10.55 -6.47
C ILE A 109 -10.73 10.58 -5.24
N LEU A 110 -10.66 11.66 -4.45
CA LEU A 110 -11.53 11.83 -3.28
C LEU A 110 -13.00 12.00 -3.64
N ARG A 111 -13.29 12.67 -4.76
CA ARG A 111 -14.66 12.98 -5.20
C ARG A 111 -15.34 11.79 -5.88
N PHE A 112 -14.62 11.04 -6.71
CA PHE A 112 -15.18 10.01 -7.59
C PHE A 112 -14.81 8.58 -7.19
N PRO A 113 -14.52 8.33 -5.90
CA PRO A 113 -13.76 7.20 -5.36
C PRO A 113 -12.87 6.38 -6.32
N TYR A 114 -12.31 7.01 -7.35
CA TYR A 114 -11.65 6.32 -8.44
C TYR A 114 -10.15 6.52 -8.32
N PHE A 115 -9.44 5.44 -8.03
CA PHE A 115 -7.99 5.47 -7.94
C PHE A 115 -7.35 5.05 -9.28
N PRO A 116 -6.41 5.84 -9.85
CA PRO A 116 -5.81 5.56 -11.14
C PRO A 116 -5.20 4.16 -11.21
N LEU A 117 -5.51 3.41 -12.28
CA LEU A 117 -5.01 2.04 -12.46
C LEU A 117 -3.47 1.97 -12.44
N GLN A 118 -2.81 2.92 -13.11
CA GLN A 118 -1.35 3.01 -13.10
C GLN A 118 -0.78 3.18 -11.70
N TRP A 119 -1.49 3.86 -10.78
CA TRP A 119 -1.01 4.04 -9.41
C TRP A 119 -1.21 2.78 -8.54
N LYS A 120 -2.03 1.81 -8.99
CA LYS A 120 -2.23 0.52 -8.30
C LYS A 120 -1.13 -0.51 -8.61
N VAL A 121 -0.39 -0.31 -9.70
CA VAL A 121 0.66 -1.24 -10.14
C VAL A 121 1.88 -1.05 -9.25
N SER A 122 2.43 -2.15 -8.72
CA SER A 122 3.64 -2.14 -7.89
C SER A 122 4.63 -3.22 -8.33
N ILE A 123 5.91 -2.99 -8.09
CA ILE A 123 6.95 -4.01 -8.25
C ILE A 123 7.06 -4.78 -6.94
N ILE A 124 6.96 -6.11 -6.98
CA ILE A 124 7.15 -6.96 -5.80
C ILE A 124 8.60 -7.42 -5.75
N LEU A 125 9.31 -7.03 -4.70
CA LEU A 125 10.65 -7.51 -4.38
C LEU A 125 10.59 -8.51 -3.23
N LEU A 126 11.41 -9.56 -3.27
CA LEU A 126 11.38 -10.65 -2.30
C LEU A 126 12.70 -10.70 -1.52
N PHE A 127 12.60 -10.58 -0.21
CA PHE A 127 13.75 -10.58 0.70
C PHE A 127 13.73 -11.82 1.60
N SER A 128 14.85 -12.54 1.66
CA SER A 128 14.98 -13.72 2.50
C SER A 128 14.88 -13.35 3.99
N LYS A 129 14.17 -14.18 4.77
CA LYS A 129 14.21 -14.13 6.23
C LYS A 129 15.54 -14.73 6.69
N SER A 130 16.19 -14.09 7.67
CA SER A 130 17.50 -14.50 8.21
C SER A 130 17.54 -15.97 8.66
N ASP A 131 16.44 -16.44 9.26
CA ASP A 131 16.41 -17.70 10.00
C ASP A 131 15.58 -18.78 9.30
N LYS A 132 15.39 -18.68 7.96
CA LYS A 132 14.58 -19.64 7.20
C LYS A 132 15.31 -20.20 5.98
N PRO A 133 15.08 -21.49 5.65
CA PRO A 133 15.69 -22.14 4.49
C PRO A 133 15.34 -21.42 3.18
N THR A 134 16.36 -20.99 2.44
CA THR A 134 16.20 -20.13 1.26
C THR A 134 15.62 -20.84 0.04
N GLU A 135 15.55 -22.17 0.06
CA GLU A 135 14.96 -22.95 -1.03
C GLU A 135 13.43 -22.87 -1.09
N TYR A 136 12.76 -22.42 -0.01
CA TYR A 136 11.29 -22.36 0.02
C TYR A 136 10.76 -20.94 -0.21
N PRO A 137 9.70 -20.76 -1.03
CA PRO A 137 9.13 -19.44 -1.29
C PRO A 137 8.55 -18.76 -0.02
N SER A 138 8.08 -19.55 0.94
CA SER A 138 7.56 -19.07 2.24
C SER A 138 8.63 -18.41 3.14
N SER A 139 9.90 -18.62 2.82
CA SER A 139 11.04 -18.03 3.53
C SER A 139 11.32 -16.59 3.13
N TYR A 140 10.60 -16.03 2.15
CA TYR A 140 10.78 -14.66 1.69
C TYR A 140 9.67 -13.74 2.21
N ARG A 141 9.98 -12.45 2.32
CA ARG A 141 9.03 -11.37 2.62
C ARG A 141 8.85 -10.54 1.34
N PRO A 142 7.62 -10.41 0.82
CA PRO A 142 7.35 -9.51 -0.28
C PRO A 142 7.38 -8.05 0.22
N ILE A 143 8.02 -7.18 -0.54
CA ILE A 143 7.98 -5.73 -0.38
C ILE A 143 7.46 -5.14 -1.70
N SER A 144 6.35 -4.42 -1.62
CA SER A 144 5.75 -3.75 -2.77
C SER A 144 6.35 -2.35 -2.94
N LEU A 145 6.97 -2.09 -4.08
CA LEU A 145 7.40 -0.75 -4.49
C LEU A 145 6.29 -0.07 -5.28
N LEU A 146 5.55 0.80 -4.60
CA LEU A 146 4.50 1.61 -5.21
C LEU A 146 5.06 2.84 -5.96
N PRO A 147 4.38 3.30 -7.02
CA PRO A 147 4.61 4.58 -7.68
C PRO A 147 4.66 5.73 -6.68
N PHE A 148 5.48 6.75 -6.97
CA PHE A 148 5.64 7.88 -6.06
C PHE A 148 4.30 8.57 -5.75
N PHE A 149 3.49 8.83 -6.78
CA PHE A 149 2.22 9.52 -6.60
C PHE A 149 1.16 8.68 -5.90
N SER A 150 1.24 7.34 -6.00
CA SER A 150 0.41 6.45 -5.17
C SER A 150 0.68 6.66 -3.68
N LYS A 151 1.97 6.63 -3.30
CA LYS A 151 2.40 6.85 -1.91
C LYS A 151 2.06 8.26 -1.42
N LEU A 152 2.20 9.26 -2.29
CA LEU A 152 1.82 10.65 -1.99
C LEU A 152 0.31 10.76 -1.72
N CYS A 153 -0.52 10.11 -2.54
CA CYS A 153 -1.97 10.07 -2.33
C CYS A 153 -2.34 9.36 -1.01
N GLU A 154 -1.68 8.25 -0.67
CA GLU A 154 -1.89 7.56 0.60
C GLU A 154 -1.53 8.43 1.80
N LYS A 155 -0.40 9.14 1.74
CA LYS A 155 0.05 10.03 2.82
C LYS A 155 -0.87 11.23 3.02
N LEU A 156 -1.52 11.69 1.96
CA LEU A 156 -2.49 12.79 2.05
C LEU A 156 -3.81 12.37 2.68
N LYS A 157 -4.10 11.07 2.86
CA LYS A 157 -5.35 10.62 3.47
C LYS A 157 -5.46 11.17 4.90
N ARG A 158 -6.51 11.96 5.16
CA ARG A 158 -6.82 12.52 6.50
C ARG A 158 -7.51 11.50 7.43
N ILE A 159 -7.09 10.23 7.34
CA ILE A 159 -7.68 9.15 8.13
C ILE A 159 -7.21 9.25 9.58
N MET A 160 -5.92 9.51 9.81
CA MET A 160 -5.35 9.51 11.16
C MET A 160 -5.96 10.56 12.09
N PRO A 161 -6.20 11.83 11.67
CA PRO A 161 -6.92 12.80 12.50
C PRO A 161 -8.32 12.31 12.91
N ILE A 162 -9.08 11.70 11.99
CA ILE A 162 -10.42 11.18 12.26
C ILE A 162 -10.36 10.02 13.27
N ILE A 163 -9.39 9.11 13.08
CA ILE A 163 -9.16 7.98 13.99
C ILE A 163 -8.86 8.48 15.40
N ASN A 164 -8.00 9.49 15.54
CA ASN A 164 -7.61 10.04 16.83
C ASN A 164 -8.76 10.84 17.48
N GLU A 165 -9.48 11.67 16.72
CA GLU A 165 -10.60 12.45 17.23
C GLU A 165 -11.72 11.54 17.77
N LYS A 166 -12.01 10.45 17.05
CA LYS A 166 -13.05 9.48 17.43
C LYS A 166 -12.57 8.39 18.40
N GLN A 167 -11.29 8.41 18.82
CA GLN A 167 -10.69 7.39 19.69
C GLN A 167 -10.98 5.95 19.21
N ILE A 168 -10.84 5.69 17.90
CA ILE A 168 -11.22 4.41 17.30
C ILE A 168 -10.23 3.29 17.68
N LEU A 169 -8.95 3.63 17.89
CA LEU A 169 -7.94 2.65 18.26
C LEU A 169 -7.91 2.46 19.77
N LEU A 170 -7.80 1.20 20.19
CA LEU A 170 -7.58 0.84 21.59
C LEU A 170 -6.23 1.38 22.09
N ASP A 171 -6.16 1.72 23.37
CA ASP A 171 -4.92 2.19 24.01
C ASP A 171 -3.84 1.10 24.08
N THR A 172 -4.24 -0.17 24.00
CA THR A 172 -3.33 -1.32 23.91
C THR A 172 -2.78 -1.55 22.49
N GLN A 173 -3.20 -0.77 21.49
CA GLN A 173 -2.68 -0.85 20.13
C GLN A 173 -1.46 0.07 19.94
N PHE A 174 -0.26 -0.51 20.03
CA PHE A 174 1.00 0.23 19.90
C PHE A 174 1.58 0.24 18.48
N GLY A 175 1.34 -0.82 17.70
CA GLY A 175 1.84 -0.92 16.33
C GLY A 175 1.27 0.15 15.40
N PHE A 176 2.12 0.80 14.61
CA PHE A 176 1.74 1.77 13.58
C PHE A 176 0.98 3.01 14.09
N ARG A 177 1.12 3.34 15.39
CA ARG A 177 0.53 4.52 16.02
C ARG A 177 1.62 5.55 16.35
N ASN A 178 1.35 6.82 16.06
CA ASN A 178 2.27 7.90 16.42
C ASN A 178 2.44 7.95 17.94
N SER A 179 3.67 8.19 18.39
CA SER A 179 4.04 8.28 19.81
C SER A 179 3.84 7.00 20.65
N HIS A 180 3.68 5.84 20.01
CA HIS A 180 3.58 4.54 20.69
C HIS A 180 4.68 3.58 20.17
N PRO A 181 5.96 3.79 20.52
CA PRO A 181 6.99 2.85 20.13
C PRO A 181 6.79 1.48 20.79
N ILE A 182 7.19 0.42 20.07
CA ILE A 182 7.02 -0.99 20.47
C ILE A 182 7.60 -1.26 21.87
N ILE A 183 8.60 -0.50 22.30
CA ILE A 183 9.20 -0.63 23.63
C ILE A 183 8.20 -0.41 24.79
N HIS A 184 7.17 0.43 24.61
CA HIS A 184 6.15 0.61 25.65
C HIS A 184 5.26 -0.61 25.81
N GLN A 185 5.04 -1.40 24.76
CA GLN A 185 4.23 -2.62 24.83
C GLN A 185 4.88 -3.71 25.69
N ILE A 186 6.20 -3.71 25.82
CA ILE A 186 6.96 -4.71 26.59
C ILE A 186 7.01 -4.34 28.07
N THR A 187 6.70 -3.08 28.41
CA THR A 187 6.85 -2.52 29.76
C THR A 187 5.51 -2.41 30.51
N VAL A 188 4.39 -2.79 29.88
CA VAL A 188 3.04 -2.86 30.44
C VAL A 188 2.65 -4.32 30.60
#